data_AF-A0A8J5BVK7-F1
#
_entry.id   AF-A0A8J5BVK7-F1
#
_cell.length_a   1.000
_cell.length_b   1.000
_cell.length_c   1.000
_cell.angle_alpha   90.00
_cell.angle_beta   90.00
_cell.angle_gamma   90.00
#
_symmetry.space_group_name_H-M   'P 1'
#
loop_
_entity.id
_entity.type
_entity.pdbx_description
1 polymer ?
#
loop_
_entity_poly.entity_id
_entity_poly.type
_entity_poly.pdbx_seq_one_letter_code
_entity_poly.pdbx_strand_id
1 'polypeptide(L)'
;MKLRVKLDRISLLRDVLNAAMAVRKEAYIIFGPSDVRIVSPASNDGTTISLFAFFTVDYLCDSNQYVCVSAFDDICVFLLSLDDFARALKSASSYHMDEVRLSLRQYQGLLQLQIRVTQQRERGPTVVTHNLPVDPRKLDDESYLLVQPEIQPEVYIMLPKPTLNISKLSERYKRLGKLITLSANNAGCLKLVLDAVDVNVDTDWKGLMNPQLDGGDQHQEDDRLPSQGSGPPSSQDEPAVLGRLRTSGERDEYIHIAGVKYHKEDFARAFGGTLNPGSAPFPTRQFGNAAPSGLFAFSMTMFILGMYLVNARGVHSPNLMVGCAFFGGGLVEMIAGVWEIVAENTFAATVFFCFGAFWFAWSLLNLPIGIEKYYASEDEFAQAVGIFLMGWFIFAFLMTLCTLKATVAFFLLFVSLDLALIFLAAGYFQSNSKLTNAGGAFCISTGLLGCWNGYAGVASPQSTYKWLIPKAVMMPGAHK
;
A
#
# COMPACT_ATOMS: atom_id res chain seq x y z
N MET A 1 9.00 18.97 -33.76
CA MET A 1 8.18 18.09 -32.90
C MET A 1 7.39 18.92 -31.91
N LYS A 2 6.12 18.61 -31.68
CA LYS A 2 5.20 19.34 -30.79
C LYS A 2 4.25 18.34 -30.15
N LEU A 3 4.23 18.32 -28.82
CA LEU A 3 3.27 17.54 -28.03
C LEU A 3 2.49 18.50 -27.13
N ARG A 4 1.17 18.35 -27.09
CA ARG A 4 0.27 18.91 -26.06
C ARG A 4 -0.85 17.90 -25.81
N VAL A 5 -0.97 17.42 -24.58
CA VAL A 5 -1.91 16.35 -24.22
C VAL A 5 -2.55 16.70 -22.87
N LYS A 6 -3.87 16.54 -22.74
CA LYS A 6 -4.55 16.52 -21.44
C LYS A 6 -4.81 15.07 -21.04
N LEU A 7 -4.46 14.71 -19.80
CA LEU A 7 -4.63 13.37 -19.26
C LEU A 7 -5.94 13.27 -18.47
N ASP A 8 -6.73 12.24 -18.74
CA ASP A 8 -8.01 11.97 -18.07
C ASP A 8 -7.92 10.74 -17.12
N ARG A 9 -6.94 9.85 -17.30
CA ARG A 9 -6.69 8.66 -16.44
C ARG A 9 -5.32 8.70 -15.75
N ILE A 10 -5.08 9.77 -15.00
CA ILE A 10 -3.80 10.04 -14.31
C ILE A 10 -3.40 8.93 -13.33
N SER A 11 -4.36 8.39 -12.56
CA SER A 11 -4.11 7.29 -11.60
C SER A 11 -3.62 6.03 -12.30
N LEU A 12 -4.31 5.60 -13.36
CA LEU A 12 -3.91 4.46 -14.18
C LEU A 12 -2.50 4.63 -14.74
N LEU A 13 -2.20 5.79 -15.35
CA LEU A 13 -0.87 6.06 -15.90
C LEU A 13 0.21 5.96 -14.84
N ARG A 14 -0.01 6.57 -13.67
CA ARG A 14 0.90 6.51 -12.53
C ARG A 14 1.12 5.07 -12.05
N ASP A 15 0.06 4.28 -11.95
CA ASP A 15 0.14 2.91 -11.44
C ASP A 15 0.86 1.99 -12.45
N VAL A 16 0.73 2.24 -13.75
CA VAL A 16 1.52 1.59 -14.81
C VAL A 16 2.99 2.03 -14.78
N LEU A 17 3.27 3.33 -14.62
CA LEU A 17 4.64 3.83 -14.44
C LEU A 17 5.30 3.19 -13.21
N ASN A 18 4.56 3.04 -12.11
CA ASN A 18 5.02 2.33 -10.91
C ASN A 18 5.33 0.85 -11.17
N ALA A 19 4.52 0.16 -11.98
CA ALA A 19 4.81 -1.21 -12.40
C ALA A 19 6.04 -1.29 -13.33
N ALA A 20 6.19 -0.33 -14.25
CA ALA A 20 7.33 -0.24 -15.16
C ALA A 20 8.65 0.00 -14.42
N MET A 21 8.63 0.81 -13.35
CA MET A 21 9.78 1.06 -12.47
C MET A 21 10.32 -0.18 -11.77
N ALA A 22 9.54 -1.26 -11.65
CA ALA A 22 10.03 -2.54 -11.13
C ALA A 22 10.96 -3.27 -12.12
N VAL A 23 10.95 -2.89 -13.41
CA VAL A 23 11.79 -3.48 -14.47
C VAL A 23 13.00 -2.58 -14.78
N ARG A 24 12.78 -1.27 -15.00
CA ARG A 24 13.86 -0.28 -15.25
C ARG A 24 13.51 1.09 -14.69
N LYS A 25 14.52 1.93 -14.43
CA LYS A 25 14.33 3.34 -14.06
C LYS A 25 13.98 4.25 -15.23
N GLU A 26 14.38 3.87 -16.44
CA GLU A 26 14.11 4.62 -17.67
C GLU A 26 13.38 3.71 -18.67
N ALA A 27 12.47 4.30 -19.43
CA ALA A 27 11.79 3.63 -20.54
C ALA A 27 11.44 4.65 -21.62
N TYR A 28 11.16 4.12 -22.81
CA TYR A 28 10.68 4.89 -23.93
C TYR A 28 9.18 5.18 -23.76
N ILE A 29 8.82 6.45 -23.73
CA ILE A 29 7.44 6.91 -23.79
C ILE A 29 7.16 7.36 -25.21
N ILE A 30 6.16 6.73 -25.84
CA ILE A 30 5.80 6.95 -27.24
C ILE A 30 4.39 7.52 -27.26
N PHE A 31 4.23 8.69 -27.90
CA PHE A 31 2.93 9.27 -28.19
C PHE A 31 2.70 9.16 -29.70
N GLY A 32 1.76 8.31 -30.12
CA GLY A 32 1.32 8.18 -31.51
C GLY A 32 -0.01 8.91 -31.76
N PRO A 33 -0.58 8.81 -32.97
CA PRO A 33 -1.88 9.42 -33.29
C PRO A 33 -3.07 8.69 -32.64
N SER A 34 -2.98 7.37 -32.45
CA SER A 34 -4.06 6.51 -31.93
C SER A 34 -3.75 5.87 -30.58
N ASP A 35 -2.48 5.74 -30.21
CA ASP A 35 -2.04 5.12 -28.96
C ASP A 35 -0.93 5.91 -28.23
N VAL A 36 -0.76 5.58 -26.96
CA VAL A 36 0.35 5.97 -26.10
C VAL A 36 0.97 4.69 -25.56
N ARG A 37 2.30 4.57 -25.65
CA ARG A 37 3.03 3.35 -25.29
C ARG A 37 4.14 3.63 -24.29
N ILE A 38 4.40 2.65 -23.43
CA ILE A 38 5.52 2.63 -22.49
C ILE A 38 6.30 1.35 -22.78
N VAL A 39 7.53 1.51 -23.29
CA VAL A 39 8.34 0.41 -23.82
C VAL A 39 9.72 0.40 -23.17
N SER A 40 10.12 -0.77 -22.68
CA SER A 40 11.44 -1.02 -22.12
C SER A 40 11.97 -2.34 -22.74
N PRO A 41 12.70 -2.29 -23.86
CA PRO A 41 13.21 -3.50 -24.51
C PRO A 41 14.27 -4.17 -23.63
N ALA A 42 14.59 -5.45 -23.86
CA ALA A 42 15.76 -6.09 -23.24
C ALA A 42 17.06 -5.45 -23.76
N SER A 43 18.13 -5.40 -22.94
CA SER A 43 19.42 -4.82 -23.34
C SER A 43 20.57 -5.78 -23.05
N ASN A 44 21.63 -5.67 -23.86
CA ASN A 44 22.87 -6.44 -23.74
C ASN A 44 23.63 -6.18 -22.42
N ASP A 45 23.26 -5.13 -21.67
CA ASP A 45 23.80 -4.79 -20.33
C ASP A 45 23.33 -5.75 -19.21
N GLY A 46 23.01 -7.00 -19.54
CA GLY A 46 22.54 -8.02 -18.61
C GLY A 46 21.07 -7.91 -18.17
N THR A 47 20.24 -7.14 -18.89
CA THR A 47 18.81 -6.99 -18.54
C THR A 47 17.95 -7.96 -19.36
N THR A 48 17.42 -9.01 -18.72
CA THR A 48 16.69 -10.11 -19.38
C THR A 48 15.18 -9.92 -19.51
N ILE A 49 14.60 -8.86 -18.94
CA ILE A 49 13.15 -8.62 -18.93
C ILE A 49 12.83 -7.43 -19.83
N SER A 50 11.84 -7.59 -20.70
CA SER A 50 11.24 -6.52 -21.49
C SER A 50 9.84 -6.17 -20.97
N LEU A 51 9.42 -4.93 -21.21
CA LEU A 51 8.10 -4.41 -20.85
C LEU A 51 7.50 -3.67 -22.04
N PHE A 52 6.25 -3.98 -22.35
CA PHE A 52 5.44 -3.27 -23.34
C PHE A 52 4.06 -3.00 -22.73
N ALA A 53 3.66 -1.73 -22.63
CA ALA A 53 2.31 -1.33 -22.21
C ALA A 53 1.71 -0.35 -23.23
N PHE A 54 0.43 -0.54 -23.56
CA PHE A 54 -0.27 0.17 -24.62
C PHE A 54 -1.59 0.76 -24.09
N PHE A 55 -1.89 1.99 -24.50
CA PHE A 55 -3.14 2.69 -24.17
C PHE A 55 -3.69 3.33 -25.44
N THR A 56 -4.99 3.20 -25.71
CA THR A 56 -5.63 4.03 -26.73
C THR A 56 -5.70 5.48 -26.26
N VAL A 57 -5.53 6.44 -27.17
CA VAL A 57 -5.55 7.88 -26.84
C VAL A 57 -6.86 8.25 -26.15
N ASP A 58 -8.02 7.85 -26.70
CA ASP A 58 -9.36 8.12 -26.14
C ASP A 58 -9.60 7.57 -24.73
N TYR A 59 -8.80 6.58 -24.28
CA TYR A 59 -8.94 5.99 -22.96
C TYR A 59 -8.05 6.66 -21.90
N LEU A 60 -6.87 7.15 -22.31
CA LEU A 60 -5.88 7.76 -21.41
C LEU A 60 -6.01 9.29 -21.34
N CYS A 61 -6.41 9.91 -22.45
CA CYS A 61 -6.30 11.32 -22.74
C CYS A 61 -7.63 11.92 -23.24
N ASP A 62 -7.81 13.22 -23.06
CA ASP A 62 -8.88 13.97 -23.74
C ASP A 62 -8.52 14.15 -25.21
N SER A 63 -9.17 13.40 -26.11
CA SER A 63 -8.84 13.41 -27.54
C SER A 63 -9.11 14.75 -28.24
N ASN A 64 -10.00 15.59 -27.69
CA ASN A 64 -10.17 16.97 -28.17
C ASN A 64 -9.00 17.88 -27.79
N GLN A 65 -8.15 17.43 -26.86
CA GLN A 65 -6.97 18.14 -26.36
C GLN A 65 -5.69 17.30 -26.52
N TYR A 66 -5.68 16.42 -27.52
CA TYR A 66 -4.52 15.63 -27.93
C TYR A 66 -3.92 16.20 -29.22
N VAL A 67 -2.68 16.68 -29.14
CA VAL A 67 -1.91 17.17 -30.28
C VAL A 67 -0.51 16.56 -30.20
N CYS A 68 -0.26 15.59 -31.08
CA CYS A 68 1.05 15.02 -31.32
C CYS A 68 1.44 15.38 -32.77
N VAL A 69 2.59 16.03 -32.97
CA VAL A 69 3.07 16.41 -34.32
C VAL A 69 4.58 16.21 -34.41
N SER A 70 5.01 15.43 -35.40
CA SER A 70 6.40 14.97 -35.56
C SER A 70 6.81 14.90 -37.03
N ALA A 71 8.11 14.77 -37.30
CA ALA A 71 8.61 14.52 -38.65
C ALA A 71 8.50 13.03 -39.06
N PHE A 72 8.09 12.17 -38.13
CA PHE A 72 7.99 10.71 -38.26
C PHE A 72 6.55 10.30 -37.97
N ASP A 73 5.66 10.43 -38.95
CA ASP A 73 4.23 10.03 -38.90
C ASP A 73 3.47 10.49 -37.64
N ASP A 74 3.75 11.71 -37.18
CA ASP A 74 3.22 12.31 -35.95
C ASP A 74 3.47 11.50 -34.66
N ILE A 75 4.47 10.61 -34.66
CA ILE A 75 4.95 9.87 -33.50
C ILE A 75 6.05 10.66 -32.77
N CYS A 76 5.87 10.90 -31.47
CA CYS A 76 6.88 11.49 -30.59
C CYS A 76 7.45 10.42 -29.64
N VAL A 77 8.74 10.12 -29.75
CA VAL A 77 9.46 9.15 -28.89
C VAL A 77 10.41 9.87 -27.94
N PHE A 78 10.37 9.50 -26.66
CA PHE A 78 11.24 10.04 -25.61
C PHE A 78 11.81 8.93 -24.74
N LEU A 79 13.11 8.95 -24.48
CA LEU A 79 13.68 8.27 -23.32
C LEU A 79 13.64 9.22 -22.12
N LEU A 80 13.10 8.75 -20.98
CA LEU A 80 13.05 9.53 -19.74
C LEU A 80 12.95 8.67 -18.47
N SER A 81 13.34 9.28 -17.35
CA SER A 81 13.24 8.75 -16.00
C SER A 81 11.77 8.57 -15.57
N LEU A 82 11.38 7.31 -15.35
CA LEU A 82 10.06 6.95 -14.84
C LEU A 82 9.88 7.43 -13.39
N ASP A 83 10.95 7.46 -12.60
CA ASP A 83 10.96 7.99 -11.23
C ASP A 83 10.55 9.48 -11.22
N ASP A 84 11.08 10.28 -12.14
CA ASP A 84 10.74 11.70 -12.23
C ASP A 84 9.33 11.92 -12.82
N PHE A 85 8.93 11.12 -13.82
CA PHE A 85 7.59 11.20 -14.41
C PHE A 85 6.49 10.83 -13.40
N ALA A 86 6.65 9.72 -12.67
CA ALA A 86 5.71 9.29 -11.63
C ALA A 86 5.64 10.30 -10.48
N ARG A 87 6.78 10.90 -10.06
CA ARG A 87 6.81 11.99 -9.08
C ARG A 87 6.08 13.24 -9.55
N ALA A 88 6.26 13.64 -10.81
CA ALA A 88 5.57 14.79 -11.40
C ALA A 88 4.05 14.59 -11.51
N LEU A 89 3.57 13.35 -11.70
CA LEU A 89 2.15 13.01 -11.66
C LEU A 89 1.59 12.90 -10.23
N LYS A 90 2.43 12.65 -9.20
CA LYS A 90 1.97 12.53 -7.80
C LYS A 90 1.31 13.82 -7.28
N SER A 91 1.70 15.00 -7.75
CA SER A 91 1.04 16.26 -7.35
C SER A 91 -0.41 16.40 -7.84
N ALA A 92 -0.86 15.54 -8.76
CA ALA A 92 -2.25 15.48 -9.25
C ALA A 92 -3.10 14.38 -8.57
N SER A 93 -2.64 13.82 -7.45
CA SER A 93 -3.32 12.71 -6.76
C SER A 93 -4.23 13.14 -5.61
N SER A 94 -4.61 14.43 -5.54
CA SER A 94 -5.60 14.93 -4.58
C SER A 94 -7.03 14.71 -5.11
N TYR A 95 -8.00 14.55 -4.21
CA TYR A 95 -9.41 14.24 -4.54
C TYR A 95 -10.22 15.40 -5.18
N HIS A 96 -9.55 16.39 -5.77
CA HIS A 96 -10.18 17.55 -6.40
C HIS A 96 -10.16 17.43 -7.93
N MET A 97 -10.85 18.34 -8.62
CA MET A 97 -10.85 18.40 -10.09
C MET A 97 -9.51 18.96 -10.60
N ASP A 98 -8.48 18.13 -10.50
CA ASP A 98 -7.11 18.42 -10.92
C ASP A 98 -6.99 18.22 -12.45
N GLU A 99 -6.64 19.28 -13.18
CA GLU A 99 -6.39 19.20 -14.62
C GLU A 99 -4.89 19.00 -14.88
N VAL A 100 -4.52 17.91 -15.55
CA VAL A 100 -3.12 17.62 -15.90
C VAL A 100 -2.90 17.75 -17.41
N ARG A 101 -1.98 18.65 -17.79
CA ARG A 101 -1.55 18.84 -19.17
C ARG A 101 -0.05 18.57 -19.32
N LEU A 102 0.28 17.70 -20.27
CA LEU A 102 1.64 17.47 -20.77
C LEU A 102 1.90 18.40 -21.96
N SER A 103 3.09 18.98 -22.06
CA SER A 103 3.52 19.71 -23.25
C SER A 103 5.03 19.70 -23.42
N LEU A 104 5.51 19.68 -24.66
CA LEU A 104 6.95 19.89 -24.91
C LEU A 104 7.31 21.37 -24.86
N ARG A 105 8.43 21.64 -24.21
CA ARG A 105 9.06 22.95 -24.16
C ARG A 105 10.57 22.80 -24.30
N GLN A 106 11.21 23.74 -24.97
CA GLN A 106 12.67 23.84 -24.98
C GLN A 106 13.10 24.91 -23.96
N TYR A 107 14.11 24.60 -23.14
CA TYR A 107 14.66 25.52 -22.14
C TYR A 107 16.18 25.34 -22.07
N GLN A 108 16.93 26.43 -22.23
CA GLN A 108 18.41 26.42 -22.25
C GLN A 108 19.00 25.36 -23.20
N GLY A 109 18.40 25.18 -24.38
CA GLY A 109 18.81 24.21 -25.39
C GLY A 109 18.25 22.79 -25.20
N LEU A 110 17.97 22.38 -23.96
CA LEU A 110 17.41 21.05 -23.65
C LEU A 110 15.91 20.97 -23.95
N LEU A 111 15.47 19.81 -24.41
CA LEU A 111 14.04 19.49 -24.55
C LEU A 111 13.49 18.99 -23.21
N GLN A 112 12.33 19.49 -22.83
CA GLN A 112 11.68 19.17 -21.57
C GLN A 112 10.20 18.83 -21.77
N LEU A 113 9.74 17.76 -21.12
CA LEU A 113 8.32 17.45 -20.96
C LEU A 113 7.80 18.24 -19.74
N GLN A 114 7.07 19.31 -20.02
CA GLN A 114 6.41 20.12 -19.01
C GLN A 114 5.08 19.49 -18.61
N ILE A 115 4.94 19.12 -17.34
CA ILE A 115 3.72 18.61 -16.71
C ILE A 115 3.13 19.73 -15.85
N ARG A 116 1.99 20.26 -16.29
CA ARG A 116 1.24 21.29 -15.59
C ARG A 116 0.01 20.67 -14.91
N VAL A 117 -0.06 20.81 -13.59
CA VAL A 117 -1.17 20.35 -12.75
C VAL A 117 -1.90 21.58 -12.23
N THR A 118 -3.18 21.73 -12.57
CA THR A 118 -4.03 22.82 -12.09
C THR A 118 -5.01 22.27 -11.06
N GLN A 119 -4.81 22.61 -9.78
CA GLN A 119 -5.69 22.23 -8.68
C GLN A 119 -6.72 23.32 -8.41
N GLN A 120 -8.00 22.97 -8.40
CA GLN A 120 -9.06 23.89 -7.99
C GLN A 120 -9.13 23.97 -6.46
N ARG A 121 -9.09 25.19 -5.90
CA ARG A 121 -9.20 25.45 -4.46
C ARG A 121 -10.16 26.63 -4.23
N GLU A 122 -10.75 26.73 -3.03
CA GLU A 122 -11.69 27.79 -2.66
C GLU A 122 -11.13 29.21 -2.84
N ARG A 123 -9.81 29.39 -2.69
CA ARG A 123 -9.12 30.68 -2.88
C ARG A 123 -8.65 30.93 -4.33
N GLY A 124 -9.07 30.09 -5.28
CA GLY A 124 -8.68 30.14 -6.70
C GLY A 124 -7.75 29.00 -7.13
N PRO A 125 -7.54 28.84 -8.46
CA PRO A 125 -6.77 27.73 -9.01
C PRO A 125 -5.28 27.86 -8.68
N THR A 126 -4.71 26.80 -8.12
CA THR A 126 -3.26 26.68 -7.86
C THR A 126 -2.62 25.86 -8.98
N VAL A 127 -1.59 26.41 -9.63
CA VAL A 127 -0.88 25.73 -10.73
C VAL A 127 0.49 25.28 -10.28
N VAL A 128 0.72 23.97 -10.29
CA VAL A 128 2.04 23.34 -10.10
C VAL A 128 2.58 22.96 -11.47
N THR A 129 3.86 23.21 -11.72
CA THR A 129 4.50 22.87 -13.00
C THR A 129 5.82 22.15 -12.75
N HIS A 130 5.93 20.93 -13.26
CA HIS A 130 7.17 20.15 -13.28
C HIS A 130 7.74 20.18 -14.70
N ASN A 131 9.06 20.33 -14.83
CA ASN A 131 9.72 20.24 -16.13
C ASN A 131 10.71 19.07 -16.08
N LEU A 132 10.41 18.02 -16.84
CA LEU A 132 11.21 16.81 -16.91
C LEU A 132 12.18 16.92 -18.10
N PRO A 133 13.51 16.75 -17.94
CA PRO A 133 14.39 16.58 -19.09
C PRO A 133 13.98 15.30 -19.84
N VAL A 134 13.95 15.37 -21.16
CA VAL A 134 13.66 14.21 -22.02
C VAL A 134 14.66 14.13 -23.16
N ASP A 135 15.08 12.91 -23.49
CA ASP A 135 15.97 12.65 -24.61
C ASP A 135 15.12 12.21 -25.83
N PRO A 136 14.91 13.09 -26.84
CA PRO A 136 14.08 12.78 -28.00
C PRO A 136 14.79 11.77 -28.91
N ARG A 137 14.10 10.68 -29.23
CA ARG A 137 14.62 9.64 -30.13
C ARG A 137 14.03 9.79 -31.53
N LYS A 138 14.84 9.48 -32.55
CA LYS A 138 14.35 9.34 -33.92
C LYS A 138 13.71 7.97 -34.08
N LEU A 139 12.66 7.90 -34.90
CA LEU A 139 11.95 6.65 -35.09
C LEU A 139 12.73 5.66 -35.97
N ASP A 140 13.53 6.15 -36.92
CA ASP A 140 14.34 5.32 -37.82
C ASP A 140 15.29 4.38 -37.03
N ASP A 141 15.97 4.95 -36.02
CA ASP A 141 16.95 4.26 -35.17
C ASP A 141 16.28 3.29 -34.15
N GLU A 142 14.99 3.52 -33.83
CA GLU A 142 14.28 2.89 -32.72
C GLU A 142 12.94 2.24 -33.15
N SER A 143 12.80 1.94 -34.44
CA SER A 143 11.56 1.42 -35.06
C SER A 143 11.09 0.09 -34.45
N TYR A 144 12.03 -0.72 -33.95
CA TYR A 144 11.76 -1.96 -33.21
C TYR A 144 10.95 -1.74 -31.93
N LEU A 145 10.95 -0.55 -31.32
CA LEU A 145 10.11 -0.21 -30.17
C LEU A 145 8.60 -0.18 -30.51
N LEU A 146 8.24 -0.02 -31.79
CA LEU A 146 6.85 -0.07 -32.23
C LEU A 146 6.32 -1.49 -32.41
N VAL A 147 7.19 -2.50 -32.44
CA VAL A 147 6.83 -3.89 -32.71
C VAL A 147 6.92 -4.69 -31.40
N GLN A 148 5.80 -5.25 -30.97
CA GLN A 148 5.83 -6.22 -29.87
C GLN A 148 6.48 -7.52 -30.37
N PRO A 149 7.40 -8.15 -29.62
CA PRO A 149 7.95 -9.45 -30.01
C PRO A 149 6.83 -10.49 -30.07
N GLU A 150 6.73 -11.20 -31.19
CA GLU A 150 5.86 -12.36 -31.32
C GLU A 150 6.37 -13.49 -30.41
N ILE A 151 5.49 -14.03 -29.59
CA ILE A 151 5.76 -15.15 -28.69
C ILE A 151 4.74 -16.23 -29.00
N GLN A 152 5.21 -17.44 -29.31
CA GLN A 152 4.38 -18.64 -29.40
C GLN A 152 4.55 -19.44 -28.09
N PRO A 153 3.68 -19.27 -27.09
CA PRO A 153 3.76 -20.02 -25.84
C PRO A 153 3.20 -21.44 -26.00
N GLU A 154 3.82 -22.41 -25.34
CA GLU A 154 3.40 -23.81 -25.34
C GLU A 154 2.07 -24.04 -24.59
N VAL A 155 1.72 -23.14 -23.65
CA VAL A 155 0.52 -23.24 -22.80
C VAL A 155 -0.07 -21.84 -22.56
N TYR A 156 -1.37 -21.68 -22.85
CA TYR A 156 -2.15 -20.51 -22.45
C TYR A 156 -2.96 -20.83 -21.18
N ILE A 157 -2.82 -20.05 -20.11
CA ILE A 157 -3.54 -20.27 -18.85
C ILE A 157 -3.94 -18.96 -18.17
N MET A 158 -5.16 -18.88 -17.67
CA MET A 158 -5.66 -17.74 -16.90
C MET A 158 -5.11 -17.78 -15.47
N LEU A 159 -4.51 -16.67 -15.03
CA LEU A 159 -3.98 -16.56 -13.66
C LEU A 159 -5.07 -16.70 -12.58
N PRO A 160 -4.77 -17.35 -11.44
CA PRO A 160 -5.70 -17.46 -10.32
C PRO A 160 -6.13 -16.08 -9.80
N LYS A 161 -7.44 -15.91 -9.61
CA LYS A 161 -8.02 -14.69 -9.03
C LYS A 161 -8.22 -14.86 -7.51
N PRO A 162 -7.85 -13.88 -6.66
CA PRO A 162 -7.16 -12.63 -7.00
C PRO A 162 -5.65 -12.83 -7.26
N THR A 163 -5.13 -12.19 -8.32
CA THR A 163 -3.73 -12.30 -8.76
C THR A 163 -2.71 -11.86 -7.70
N LEU A 164 -3.15 -11.02 -6.74
CA LEU A 164 -2.39 -10.60 -5.56
C LEU A 164 -1.89 -11.78 -4.70
N ASN A 165 -2.51 -12.95 -4.81
CA ASN A 165 -2.05 -14.15 -4.12
C ASN A 165 -0.71 -14.68 -4.68
N ILE A 166 -0.44 -14.51 -5.97
CA ILE A 166 0.81 -14.96 -6.61
C ILE A 166 1.99 -14.09 -6.15
N SER A 167 1.82 -12.76 -6.10
CA SER A 167 2.89 -11.85 -5.64
C SER A 167 3.20 -12.04 -4.15
N LYS A 168 2.16 -12.19 -3.30
CA LYS A 168 2.34 -12.53 -1.89
C LYS A 168 3.07 -13.86 -1.67
N LEU A 169 2.89 -14.82 -2.58
CA LEU A 169 3.57 -16.11 -2.51
C LEU A 169 5.01 -16.03 -3.00
N SER A 170 5.27 -15.37 -4.14
CA SER A 170 6.62 -15.22 -4.69
C SER A 170 7.53 -14.40 -3.75
N GLU A 171 7.00 -13.40 -3.04
CA GLU A 171 7.73 -12.70 -1.96
C GLU A 171 8.13 -13.62 -0.80
N ARG A 172 7.28 -14.59 -0.43
CA ARG A 172 7.61 -15.59 0.60
C ARG A 172 8.67 -16.55 0.10
N TYR A 173 8.52 -17.05 -1.13
CA TYR A 173 9.46 -17.98 -1.75
C TYR A 173 10.85 -17.34 -1.90
N LYS A 174 10.92 -16.07 -2.29
CA LYS A 174 12.18 -15.29 -2.42
C LYS A 174 12.98 -15.17 -1.11
N ARG A 175 12.35 -15.31 0.05
CA ARG A 175 13.04 -15.33 1.35
C ARG A 175 13.65 -16.70 1.69
N LEU A 176 13.16 -17.76 1.07
CA LEU A 176 13.50 -19.15 1.34
C LEU A 176 14.51 -19.69 0.31
N GLY A 177 14.49 -19.19 -0.94
CA GLY A 177 15.49 -19.53 -1.95
C GLY A 177 15.52 -18.55 -3.14
N LYS A 178 16.51 -18.74 -4.02
CA LYS A 178 16.80 -17.81 -5.14
C LYS A 178 16.15 -18.20 -6.47
N LEU A 179 15.78 -19.46 -6.65
CA LEU A 179 15.19 -20.00 -7.87
C LEU A 179 13.75 -20.42 -7.60
N ILE A 180 12.84 -20.01 -8.48
CA ILE A 180 11.43 -20.38 -8.42
C ILE A 180 11.06 -20.91 -9.80
N THR A 181 10.53 -22.12 -9.85
CA THR A 181 10.04 -22.75 -11.09
C THR A 181 8.54 -22.49 -11.21
N LEU A 182 8.14 -21.88 -12.32
CA LEU A 182 6.75 -21.76 -12.73
C LEU A 182 6.46 -22.81 -13.80
N SER A 183 5.37 -23.55 -13.67
CA SER A 183 4.93 -24.54 -14.67
C SER A 183 3.42 -24.48 -14.83
N ALA A 184 2.92 -24.76 -16.03
CA ALA A 184 1.50 -24.76 -16.36
C ALA A 184 1.18 -25.95 -17.28
N ASN A 185 -0.10 -26.33 -17.37
CA ASN A 185 -0.55 -27.34 -18.33
C ASN A 185 -1.90 -26.96 -18.98
N ASN A 186 -2.27 -27.72 -20.00
CA ASN A 186 -3.55 -27.58 -20.73
C ASN A 186 -4.76 -28.21 -20.00
N ALA A 187 -4.61 -28.54 -18.71
CA ALA A 187 -5.65 -29.11 -17.85
C ALA A 187 -6.01 -28.18 -16.68
N GLY A 188 -5.78 -26.88 -16.83
CA GLY A 188 -6.13 -25.87 -15.84
C GLY A 188 -5.31 -25.90 -14.56
N CYS A 189 -4.06 -26.39 -14.61
CA CYS A 189 -3.15 -26.39 -13.47
C CYS A 189 -1.99 -25.41 -13.68
N LEU A 190 -1.78 -24.52 -12.71
CA LEU A 190 -0.58 -23.69 -12.58
C LEU A 190 0.13 -24.10 -11.30
N LYS A 191 1.45 -24.32 -11.36
CA LYS A 191 2.28 -24.76 -10.24
C LYS A 191 3.47 -23.83 -10.07
N LEU A 192 3.70 -23.38 -8.83
CA LEU A 192 4.89 -22.67 -8.41
C LEU A 192 5.69 -23.56 -7.45
N VAL A 193 6.95 -23.84 -7.77
CA VAL A 193 7.85 -24.64 -6.92
C VAL A 193 9.04 -23.80 -6.51
N LEU A 194 9.37 -23.86 -5.23
CA LEU A 194 10.66 -23.45 -4.68
C LEU A 194 11.40 -24.71 -4.24
N ASP A 195 12.58 -24.94 -4.79
CA ASP A 195 13.51 -25.94 -4.28
C ASP A 195 14.70 -25.22 -3.62
N ALA A 196 14.74 -25.25 -2.29
CA ALA A 196 15.78 -24.66 -1.48
C ALA A 196 16.42 -25.73 -0.57
N VAL A 197 17.67 -25.50 -0.18
CA VAL A 197 18.53 -26.49 0.50
C VAL A 197 17.86 -27.14 1.72
N ASP A 198 17.15 -26.33 2.51
CA ASP A 198 16.50 -26.77 3.76
C ASP A 198 14.99 -26.98 3.62
N VAL A 199 14.38 -26.58 2.50
CA VAL A 199 12.91 -26.63 2.30
C VAL A 199 12.52 -26.64 0.83
N ASN A 200 11.70 -27.61 0.44
CA ASN A 200 10.98 -27.60 -0.83
C ASN A 200 9.53 -27.13 -0.57
N VAL A 201 9.03 -26.18 -1.37
CA VAL A 201 7.68 -25.63 -1.24
C VAL A 201 6.98 -25.67 -2.59
N ASP A 202 5.93 -26.47 -2.65
CA ASP A 202 4.98 -26.58 -3.76
C ASP A 202 3.76 -25.67 -3.50
N THR A 203 3.24 -25.01 -4.54
CA THR A 203 1.88 -24.48 -4.54
C THR A 203 1.20 -24.69 -5.88
N ASP A 204 0.09 -25.43 -5.83
CA ASP A 204 -0.81 -25.76 -6.93
C ASP A 204 -2.05 -24.85 -6.95
N TRP A 205 -2.39 -24.32 -8.14
CA TRP A 205 -3.72 -23.79 -8.46
C TRP A 205 -4.35 -24.65 -9.55
N LYS A 206 -5.53 -25.20 -9.27
CA LYS A 206 -6.26 -26.14 -10.14
C LYS A 206 -7.62 -25.57 -10.54
N GLY A 207 -8.16 -26.04 -11.66
CA GLY A 207 -9.44 -25.54 -12.20
C GLY A 207 -9.32 -24.14 -12.82
N LEU A 208 -8.12 -23.75 -13.26
CA LEU A 208 -7.90 -22.55 -14.06
C LEU A 208 -8.41 -22.77 -15.49
N MET A 209 -8.79 -21.69 -16.16
CA MET A 209 -9.21 -21.75 -17.55
C MET A 209 -7.98 -21.66 -18.46
N ASN A 210 -7.83 -22.62 -19.38
CA ASN A 210 -6.97 -22.47 -20.54
C ASN A 210 -7.78 -21.77 -21.65
N PRO A 211 -7.43 -20.55 -22.09
CA PRO A 211 -8.10 -19.91 -23.23
C PRO A 211 -7.88 -20.74 -24.49
N GLN A 212 -8.97 -21.08 -25.18
CA GLN A 212 -8.88 -21.55 -26.56
C GLN A 212 -8.70 -20.31 -27.44
N LEU A 213 -7.59 -20.27 -28.18
CA LEU A 213 -7.40 -19.32 -29.26
C LEU A 213 -7.87 -19.99 -30.54
N ASP A 214 -8.76 -19.34 -31.29
CA ASP A 214 -9.24 -19.83 -32.57
C ASP A 214 -8.11 -19.72 -33.62
N GLY A 215 -7.28 -20.75 -33.71
CA GLY A 215 -6.19 -20.86 -34.69
C GLY A 215 -5.00 -21.69 -34.20
N GLY A 216 -5.03 -23.00 -34.44
CA GLY A 216 -3.92 -23.92 -34.17
C GLY A 216 -4.37 -25.38 -34.24
N ASP A 217 -3.79 -26.16 -35.15
CA ASP A 217 -4.30 -27.49 -35.52
C ASP A 217 -4.24 -28.54 -34.41
N GLN A 218 -5.24 -29.43 -34.41
CA GLN A 218 -5.29 -30.61 -33.54
C GLN A 218 -4.34 -31.70 -34.05
N HIS A 219 -3.12 -31.75 -33.53
CA HIS A 219 -2.32 -32.97 -33.60
C HIS A 219 -2.60 -33.88 -32.39
N GLN A 220 -3.29 -34.98 -32.67
CA GLN A 220 -3.37 -36.13 -31.77
C GLN A 220 -2.01 -36.83 -31.77
N GLU A 221 -1.38 -36.97 -30.59
CA GLU A 221 -0.26 -37.90 -30.41
C GLU A 221 -0.78 -39.21 -29.78
N ASP A 222 -0.53 -40.30 -30.49
CA ASP A 222 -0.88 -41.67 -30.11
C ASP A 222 0.18 -42.25 -29.14
N ASP A 223 -0.26 -43.06 -28.17
CA ASP A 223 0.60 -43.76 -27.21
C ASP A 223 1.62 -44.70 -27.88
N ARG A 224 2.92 -44.59 -27.52
CA ARG A 224 3.82 -45.75 -27.41
C ARG A 224 5.14 -45.52 -26.63
N LEU A 225 5.57 -46.58 -25.93
CA LEU A 225 6.71 -46.66 -25.00
C LEU A 225 8.08 -46.95 -25.70
N PRO A 226 9.23 -46.74 -25.01
CA PRO A 226 10.56 -46.65 -25.65
C PRO A 226 11.41 -47.96 -25.64
N SER A 227 12.48 -47.98 -26.44
CA SER A 227 13.52 -49.04 -26.48
C SER A 227 14.96 -48.47 -26.50
N GLN A 228 15.95 -49.27 -26.05
CA GLN A 228 17.31 -48.83 -25.65
C GLN A 228 18.45 -49.16 -26.66
N GLY A 229 19.58 -48.42 -26.57
CA GLY A 229 20.93 -48.76 -27.08
C GLY A 229 21.22 -48.37 -28.54
N SER A 230 22.44 -48.04 -29.00
CA SER A 230 23.80 -47.92 -28.40
C SER A 230 24.72 -47.07 -29.32
N GLY A 231 25.88 -46.56 -28.86
CA GLY A 231 26.74 -45.58 -29.59
C GLY A 231 27.89 -46.15 -30.48
N PRO A 232 29.06 -45.46 -30.57
CA PRO A 232 29.41 -44.31 -31.45
C PRO A 232 30.49 -44.71 -32.52
N PRO A 233 30.94 -43.88 -33.52
CA PRO A 233 31.38 -42.46 -33.46
C PRO A 233 30.84 -41.60 -34.65
N SER A 234 31.37 -40.44 -35.12
CA SER A 234 32.64 -39.69 -34.92
C SER A 234 32.46 -38.16 -35.19
N SER A 235 33.54 -37.37 -35.06
CA SER A 235 33.65 -35.89 -35.15
C SER A 235 33.70 -35.26 -36.56
N GLN A 236 33.12 -34.06 -36.72
CA GLN A 236 33.85 -32.82 -37.11
C GLN A 236 32.98 -31.54 -36.98
N ASP A 237 33.55 -30.53 -36.31
CA ASP A 237 33.29 -29.07 -36.27
C ASP A 237 31.85 -28.50 -36.33
N GLU A 238 31.36 -28.05 -35.17
CA GLU A 238 30.25 -27.08 -34.99
C GLU A 238 30.71 -25.88 -34.13
N PRO A 239 30.08 -24.68 -34.26
CA PRO A 239 30.53 -23.45 -33.60
C PRO A 239 30.34 -23.45 -32.07
N ALA A 240 31.08 -22.55 -31.40
CA ALA A 240 31.26 -22.55 -29.94
C ALA A 240 29.96 -22.47 -29.12
N VAL A 241 29.55 -23.63 -28.58
CA VAL A 241 28.47 -23.76 -27.60
C VAL A 241 28.79 -22.98 -26.33
N LEU A 242 27.85 -22.14 -25.88
CA LEU A 242 27.90 -21.48 -24.57
C LEU A 242 28.01 -22.53 -23.46
N GLY A 243 29.21 -22.63 -22.87
CA GLY A 243 29.58 -23.74 -22.01
C GLY A 243 28.72 -23.85 -20.76
N ARG A 244 27.98 -24.96 -20.62
CA ARG A 244 27.29 -25.37 -19.39
C ARG A 244 28.28 -25.27 -18.21
N LEU A 245 27.89 -24.58 -17.13
CA LEU A 245 28.71 -24.43 -15.93
C LEU A 245 29.13 -25.82 -15.41
N ARG A 246 30.44 -26.05 -15.24
CA ARG A 246 30.98 -27.32 -14.72
C ARG A 246 31.67 -27.08 -13.39
N THR A 247 31.34 -27.89 -12.40
CA THR A 247 32.12 -28.04 -11.17
C THR A 247 33.07 -29.22 -11.28
N SER A 248 34.13 -29.24 -10.47
CA SER A 248 35.09 -30.35 -10.44
C SER A 248 35.83 -30.42 -9.10
N GLY A 249 36.44 -31.57 -8.82
CA GLY A 249 37.10 -31.90 -7.56
C GLY A 249 36.27 -32.92 -6.78
N GLU A 250 36.87 -33.61 -5.82
CA GLU A 250 36.18 -34.67 -5.03
C GLU A 250 34.96 -34.15 -4.25
N ARG A 251 34.88 -32.83 -4.06
CA ARG A 251 33.77 -32.12 -3.38
C ARG A 251 33.27 -30.90 -4.17
N ASP A 252 33.39 -30.93 -5.50
CA ASP A 252 32.99 -29.84 -6.41
C ASP A 252 33.61 -28.47 -6.07
N GLU A 253 34.80 -28.42 -5.46
CA GLU A 253 35.41 -27.21 -4.89
C GLU A 253 35.87 -26.17 -5.95
N TYR A 254 35.93 -26.54 -7.22
CA TYR A 254 36.26 -25.65 -8.33
C TYR A 254 35.08 -25.44 -9.29
N ILE A 255 34.94 -24.22 -9.81
CA ILE A 255 34.01 -23.83 -10.88
C ILE A 255 34.80 -23.50 -12.14
N HIS A 256 34.38 -24.03 -13.29
CA HIS A 256 34.91 -23.71 -14.61
C HIS A 256 33.97 -22.77 -15.34
N ILE A 257 34.45 -21.57 -15.69
CA ILE A 257 33.71 -20.53 -16.42
C ILE A 257 34.52 -20.16 -17.65
N ALA A 258 33.92 -20.27 -18.85
CA ALA A 258 34.57 -19.94 -20.13
C ALA A 258 35.96 -20.61 -20.34
N GLY A 259 36.15 -21.81 -19.81
CA GLY A 259 37.42 -22.56 -19.89
C GLY A 259 38.45 -22.25 -18.79
N VAL A 260 38.16 -21.32 -17.87
CA VAL A 260 39.03 -20.95 -16.75
C VAL A 260 38.54 -21.56 -15.43
N LYS A 261 39.44 -22.19 -14.67
CA LYS A 261 39.18 -22.88 -13.40
C LYS A 261 39.39 -21.93 -12.21
N TYR A 262 38.35 -21.69 -11.41
CA TYR A 262 38.39 -20.90 -10.18
C TYR A 262 38.05 -21.76 -8.96
N HIS A 263 38.69 -21.51 -7.82
CA HIS A 263 38.30 -22.12 -6.54
C HIS A 263 37.08 -21.38 -5.96
N LYS A 264 36.08 -22.12 -5.44
CA LYS A 264 34.81 -21.55 -4.97
C LYS A 264 35.00 -20.49 -3.87
N GLU A 265 35.96 -20.70 -2.97
CA GLU A 265 36.22 -19.77 -1.86
C GLU A 265 36.89 -18.47 -2.33
N ASP A 266 37.80 -18.54 -3.31
CA ASP A 266 38.47 -17.36 -3.86
C ASP A 266 37.50 -16.54 -4.72
N PHE A 267 36.62 -17.21 -5.48
CA PHE A 267 35.51 -16.57 -6.18
C PHE A 267 34.56 -15.89 -5.17
N ALA A 268 34.19 -16.55 -4.07
CA ALA A 268 33.37 -15.96 -3.02
C ALA A 268 34.05 -14.76 -2.32
N ARG A 269 35.37 -14.82 -2.09
CA ARG A 269 36.16 -13.70 -1.54
C ARG A 269 36.22 -12.51 -2.47
N ALA A 270 36.33 -12.72 -3.78
CA ALA A 270 36.36 -11.63 -4.77
C ALA A 270 35.08 -10.77 -4.78
N PHE A 271 33.95 -11.31 -4.31
CA PHE A 271 32.69 -10.58 -4.14
C PHE A 271 32.36 -10.25 -2.67
N GLY A 272 33.28 -10.53 -1.73
CA GLY A 272 33.07 -10.41 -0.28
C GLY A 272 33.63 -9.11 0.33
N GLY A 273 33.23 -7.93 -0.17
CA GLY A 273 33.75 -6.66 0.37
C GLY A 273 32.93 -5.39 0.09
N THR A 274 32.57 -4.69 1.17
CA THR A 274 32.06 -3.29 1.26
C THR A 274 30.71 -2.92 0.61
N LEU A 275 29.76 -2.58 1.49
CA LEU A 275 28.77 -1.49 1.37
C LEU A 275 28.17 -1.21 -0.02
N ASN A 276 27.21 -2.03 -0.46
CA ASN A 276 26.39 -1.73 -1.64
C ASN A 276 24.97 -1.31 -1.22
N PRO A 277 24.60 0.00 -1.27
CA PRO A 277 23.24 0.47 -1.06
C PRO A 277 22.38 0.21 -2.31
N GLY A 278 22.22 -1.07 -2.65
CA GLY A 278 21.32 -1.54 -3.69
C GLY A 278 19.85 -1.37 -3.31
N SER A 279 18.96 -1.42 -4.30
CA SER A 279 17.52 -1.18 -4.19
C SER A 279 16.83 -2.13 -3.20
N ALA A 280 16.74 -1.69 -1.95
CA ALA A 280 15.72 -2.19 -1.03
C ALA A 280 14.35 -1.91 -1.66
N PRO A 281 13.45 -2.91 -1.80
CA PRO A 281 12.10 -2.66 -2.27
C PRO A 281 11.43 -1.66 -1.33
N PHE A 282 10.69 -0.68 -1.87
CA PHE A 282 9.81 0.15 -1.05
C PHE A 282 8.91 -0.78 -0.24
N PRO A 283 8.93 -0.69 1.09
CA PRO A 283 8.34 -1.74 1.90
C PRO A 283 6.82 -1.60 1.83
N THR A 284 6.18 -2.53 1.12
CA THR A 284 4.72 -2.73 1.04
C THR A 284 4.19 -3.27 2.36
N ARG A 285 4.38 -2.49 3.43
CA ARG A 285 4.08 -2.89 4.81
C ARG A 285 2.56 -3.02 4.97
N GLN A 286 2.06 -4.24 4.80
CA GLN A 286 0.73 -4.63 5.29
C GLN A 286 0.82 -4.69 6.82
N PHE A 287 0.71 -3.53 7.45
CA PHE A 287 0.65 -3.39 8.89
C PHE A 287 -0.65 -4.00 9.43
N GLY A 288 -0.63 -4.36 10.72
CA GLY A 288 -1.88 -4.56 11.45
C GLY A 288 -2.63 -3.23 11.56
N ASN A 289 -3.96 -3.28 11.51
CA ASN A 289 -4.79 -2.14 11.86
C ASN A 289 -4.61 -1.86 13.37
N ALA A 290 -4.20 -0.65 13.75
CA ALA A 290 -3.95 -0.29 15.14
C ALA A 290 -5.20 0.31 15.82
N ALA A 291 -6.16 0.79 15.04
CA ALA A 291 -7.41 1.37 15.54
C ALA A 291 -8.20 0.47 16.51
N PRO A 292 -8.27 -0.87 16.36
CA PRO A 292 -8.93 -1.70 17.35
C PRO A 292 -8.23 -1.67 18.71
N SER A 293 -6.90 -1.59 18.73
CA SER A 293 -6.10 -1.48 19.97
C SER A 293 -6.33 -0.13 20.66
N GLY A 294 -6.32 0.97 19.89
CA GLY A 294 -6.66 2.30 20.40
C GLY A 294 -8.08 2.36 20.96
N LEU A 295 -9.06 1.82 20.21
CA LEU A 295 -10.44 1.72 20.65
C LEU A 295 -10.58 0.91 21.94
N PHE A 296 -9.97 -0.27 22.06
CA PHE A 296 -10.03 -1.04 23.30
C PHE A 296 -9.39 -0.30 24.49
N ALA A 297 -8.26 0.37 24.28
CA ALA A 297 -7.58 1.13 25.32
C ALA A 297 -8.42 2.31 25.84
N PHE A 298 -8.98 3.12 24.94
CA PHE A 298 -9.96 4.16 25.23
C PHE A 298 -11.17 3.59 25.99
N SER A 299 -11.77 2.53 25.44
CA SER A 299 -13.05 1.99 25.87
C SER A 299 -13.01 1.35 27.24
N MET A 300 -11.95 0.59 27.54
CA MET A 300 -11.75 0.02 28.86
C MET A 300 -11.53 1.13 29.89
N THR A 301 -10.79 2.19 29.55
CA THR A 301 -10.57 3.33 30.45
C THR A 301 -11.89 4.09 30.70
N MET A 302 -12.69 4.36 29.66
CA MET A 302 -14.04 4.94 29.79
C MET A 302 -14.98 4.08 30.64
N PHE A 303 -15.01 2.76 30.41
CA PHE A 303 -15.87 1.84 31.17
C PHE A 303 -15.51 1.86 32.66
N ILE A 304 -14.23 1.73 32.98
CA ILE A 304 -13.76 1.74 34.37
C ILE A 304 -14.03 3.13 34.99
N LEU A 305 -13.81 4.24 34.27
CA LEU A 305 -14.11 5.60 34.75
C LEU A 305 -15.59 5.74 35.11
N GLY A 306 -16.48 5.28 34.23
CA GLY A 306 -17.91 5.28 34.49
C GLY A 306 -18.29 4.47 35.73
N MET A 307 -17.67 3.31 35.95
CA MET A 307 -17.87 2.50 37.16
C MET A 307 -17.43 3.20 38.44
N TYR A 308 -16.33 3.96 38.42
CA TYR A 308 -15.93 4.81 39.56
C TYR A 308 -16.91 5.98 39.78
N LEU A 309 -17.31 6.67 38.72
CA LEU A 309 -18.22 7.82 38.79
C LEU A 309 -19.60 7.44 39.36
N VAL A 310 -20.14 6.26 39.02
CA VAL A 310 -21.39 5.75 39.62
C VAL A 310 -21.19 5.12 41.00
N ASN A 311 -19.97 5.19 41.57
CA ASN A 311 -19.59 4.60 42.86
C ASN A 311 -19.89 3.10 42.95
N ALA A 312 -19.66 2.36 41.86
CA ALA A 312 -19.92 0.93 41.80
C ALA A 312 -19.18 0.21 42.94
N ARG A 313 -19.87 -0.73 43.59
CA ARG A 313 -19.35 -1.50 44.76
C ARG A 313 -18.93 -0.63 45.97
N GLY A 314 -19.31 0.65 46.03
CA GLY A 314 -18.94 1.56 47.12
C GLY A 314 -17.49 2.04 47.06
N VAL A 315 -16.86 1.99 45.88
CA VAL A 315 -15.48 2.46 45.70
C VAL A 315 -15.49 3.95 45.32
N HIS A 316 -14.91 4.78 46.18
CA HIS A 316 -14.89 6.25 46.02
C HIS A 316 -13.52 6.82 45.62
N SER A 317 -12.42 6.09 45.84
CA SER A 317 -11.06 6.56 45.55
C SER A 317 -10.65 6.27 44.10
N PRO A 318 -10.29 7.27 43.28
CA PRO A 318 -9.91 7.06 41.88
C PRO A 318 -8.47 6.56 41.69
N ASN A 319 -7.72 6.22 42.74
CA ASN A 319 -6.26 5.98 42.63
C ASN A 319 -5.86 4.92 41.60
N LEU A 320 -6.68 3.88 41.39
CA LEU A 320 -6.44 2.86 40.36
C LEU A 320 -6.71 3.38 38.93
N MET A 321 -7.65 4.32 38.78
CA MET A 321 -7.98 4.97 37.50
C MET A 321 -6.77 5.66 36.90
N VAL A 322 -5.92 6.27 37.73
CA VAL A 322 -4.71 6.98 37.27
C VAL A 322 -3.82 6.08 36.41
N GLY A 323 -3.59 4.83 36.82
CA GLY A 323 -2.81 3.87 36.04
C GLY A 323 -3.50 3.46 34.73
N CYS A 324 -4.81 3.25 34.76
CA CYS A 324 -5.61 2.94 33.57
C CYS A 324 -5.61 4.10 32.55
N ALA A 325 -5.79 5.32 33.04
CA ALA A 325 -5.77 6.54 32.24
C ALA A 325 -4.38 6.78 31.64
N PHE A 326 -3.30 6.68 32.42
CA PHE A 326 -1.95 6.93 31.91
C PHE A 326 -1.51 5.89 30.87
N PHE A 327 -1.63 4.60 31.17
CA PHE A 327 -1.10 3.55 30.30
C PHE A 327 -2.08 3.08 29.23
N GLY A 328 -3.36 2.92 29.57
CA GLY A 328 -4.41 2.52 28.64
C GLY A 328 -4.80 3.69 27.74
N GLY A 329 -5.68 4.56 28.24
CA GLY A 329 -6.20 5.70 27.48
C GLY A 329 -5.12 6.68 27.00
N GLY A 330 -4.00 6.85 27.71
CA GLY A 330 -2.91 7.73 27.30
C GLY A 330 -1.95 7.06 26.32
N LEU A 331 -1.08 6.19 26.85
CA LEU A 331 0.08 5.67 26.12
C LEU A 331 -0.29 4.72 24.97
N VAL A 332 -1.12 3.70 25.22
CA VAL A 332 -1.50 2.74 24.16
C VAL A 332 -2.31 3.44 23.08
N GLU A 333 -3.17 4.39 23.43
CA GLU A 333 -3.95 5.17 22.48
C GLU A 333 -3.05 6.07 21.61
N MET A 334 -2.12 6.83 22.19
CA MET A 334 -1.13 7.60 21.40
C MET A 334 -0.28 6.71 20.49
N ILE A 335 0.14 5.52 20.93
CA ILE A 335 0.88 4.58 20.08
C ILE A 335 0.00 4.09 18.92
N ALA A 336 -1.28 3.81 19.14
CA ALA A 336 -2.21 3.50 18.06
C ALA A 336 -2.34 4.68 17.09
N GLY A 337 -2.43 5.91 17.58
CA GLY A 337 -2.43 7.13 16.77
C GLY A 337 -1.22 7.25 15.84
N VAL A 338 -0.01 6.96 16.33
CA VAL A 338 1.22 6.91 15.51
C VAL A 338 1.08 5.92 14.35
N TRP A 339 0.55 4.72 14.62
CA TRP A 339 0.35 3.70 13.60
C TRP A 339 -0.78 4.03 12.62
N GLU A 340 -1.82 4.75 13.04
CA GLU A 340 -2.88 5.20 12.14
C GLU A 340 -2.42 6.31 11.19
N ILE A 341 -1.45 7.17 11.57
CA ILE A 341 -0.77 8.06 10.59
C ILE A 341 -0.07 7.22 9.51
N VAL A 342 0.62 6.15 9.93
CA VAL A 342 1.34 5.25 9.02
C VAL A 342 0.37 4.42 8.15
N ALA A 343 -0.86 4.19 8.61
CA ALA A 343 -1.95 3.57 7.85
C ALA A 343 -2.80 4.56 7.03
N GLU A 344 -2.38 5.83 6.93
CA GLU A 344 -3.06 6.92 6.20
C GLU A 344 -4.50 7.22 6.70
N ASN A 345 -4.81 6.85 7.95
CA ASN A 345 -6.13 7.03 8.58
C ASN A 345 -6.17 8.30 9.45
N THR A 346 -6.31 9.45 8.79
CA THR A 346 -6.33 10.77 9.45
C THR A 346 -7.34 10.86 10.60
N PHE A 347 -8.56 10.32 10.43
CA PHE A 347 -9.60 10.40 11.46
C PHE A 347 -9.18 9.68 12.75
N ALA A 348 -8.78 8.41 12.64
CA ALA A 348 -8.39 7.63 13.80
C ALA A 348 -7.10 8.16 14.43
N ALA A 349 -6.13 8.60 13.62
CA ALA A 349 -4.92 9.25 14.11
C ALA A 349 -5.26 10.49 14.96
N THR A 350 -6.05 11.43 14.44
CA THR A 350 -6.46 12.64 15.18
C THR A 350 -7.20 12.29 16.47
N VAL A 351 -8.18 11.39 16.40
CA VAL A 351 -8.96 10.93 17.57
C VAL A 351 -8.05 10.36 18.66
N PHE A 352 -7.17 9.42 18.33
CA PHE A 352 -6.32 8.75 19.32
C PHE A 352 -5.22 9.64 19.90
N PHE A 353 -4.63 10.56 19.12
CA PHE A 353 -3.68 11.54 19.68
C PHE A 353 -4.39 12.52 20.63
N CYS A 354 -5.57 13.00 20.26
CA CYS A 354 -6.33 13.94 21.06
C CYS A 354 -6.86 13.29 22.35
N PHE A 355 -7.49 12.12 22.29
CA PHE A 355 -7.96 11.44 23.50
C PHE A 355 -6.82 10.84 24.33
N GLY A 356 -5.70 10.44 23.72
CA GLY A 356 -4.47 10.13 24.44
C GLY A 356 -3.94 11.31 25.27
N ALA A 357 -3.94 12.51 24.69
CA ALA A 357 -3.58 13.73 25.42
C ALA A 357 -4.61 14.09 26.52
N PHE A 358 -5.91 13.91 26.28
CA PHE A 358 -6.97 14.04 27.30
C PHE A 358 -6.69 13.11 28.49
N TRP A 359 -6.41 11.83 28.24
CA TRP A 359 -6.19 10.83 29.29
C TRP A 359 -4.91 11.08 30.09
N PHE A 360 -3.83 11.55 29.45
CA PHE A 360 -2.64 12.00 30.16
C PHE A 360 -2.92 13.23 31.04
N ALA A 361 -3.66 14.22 30.54
CA ALA A 361 -4.06 15.39 31.33
C ALA A 361 -4.97 15.00 32.52
N TRP A 362 -5.97 14.13 32.27
CA TRP A 362 -6.86 13.60 33.30
C TRP A 362 -6.11 12.79 34.36
N SER A 363 -5.17 11.94 33.93
CA SER A 363 -4.29 11.21 34.85
C SER A 363 -3.44 12.16 35.70
N LEU A 364 -2.95 13.27 35.13
CA LEU A 364 -2.12 14.23 35.85
C LEU A 364 -2.94 15.02 36.89
N LEU A 365 -4.18 15.40 36.56
CA LEU A 365 -5.14 16.01 37.49
C LEU A 365 -5.50 15.11 38.68
N ASN A 366 -5.41 13.79 38.53
CA ASN A 366 -5.75 12.81 39.58
C ASN A 366 -4.51 12.19 40.26
N LEU A 367 -3.30 12.59 39.88
CA LEU A 367 -2.07 12.21 40.59
C LEU A 367 -1.93 13.03 41.89
N PRO A 368 -1.43 12.46 43.00
CA PRO A 368 -1.24 13.16 44.27
C PRO A 368 -0.01 14.09 44.27
N ILE A 369 0.20 14.82 43.17
CA ILE A 369 1.29 15.79 42.95
C ILE A 369 0.94 17.20 43.41
N GLY A 370 -0.33 17.48 43.77
CA GLY A 370 -0.72 18.73 44.39
C GLY A 370 -1.19 19.83 43.44
N ILE A 371 -1.68 19.51 42.22
CA ILE A 371 -2.20 20.51 41.27
C ILE A 371 -3.38 21.28 41.89
N GLU A 372 -4.23 20.59 42.64
CA GLU A 372 -5.39 21.15 43.34
C GLU A 372 -5.01 22.27 44.33
N LYS A 373 -3.78 22.26 44.85
CA LYS A 373 -3.28 23.22 45.86
C LYS A 373 -2.89 24.58 45.28
N TYR A 374 -2.87 24.72 43.95
CA TYR A 374 -2.59 25.99 43.27
C TYR A 374 -3.85 26.81 42.99
N TYR A 375 -5.03 26.27 43.30
CA TYR A 375 -6.32 26.96 43.21
C TYR A 375 -6.70 27.52 44.58
N ALA A 376 -7.43 28.65 44.61
CA ALA A 376 -7.82 29.33 45.85
C ALA A 376 -8.94 28.60 46.60
N SER A 377 -9.68 27.70 45.94
CA SER A 377 -10.73 26.88 46.53
C SER A 377 -10.98 25.60 45.74
N GLU A 378 -11.58 24.60 46.39
CA GLU A 378 -12.04 23.36 45.73
C GLU A 378 -13.09 23.64 44.64
N ASP A 379 -13.96 24.64 44.86
CA ASP A 379 -14.94 25.08 43.85
C ASP A 379 -14.24 25.67 42.61
N GLU A 380 -13.21 26.51 42.77
CA GLU A 380 -12.45 27.06 41.63
C GLU A 380 -11.77 25.93 40.82
N PHE A 381 -11.20 24.94 41.50
CA PHE A 381 -10.65 23.75 40.85
C PHE A 381 -11.74 22.96 40.09
N ALA A 382 -12.91 22.77 40.69
CA ALA A 382 -14.04 22.12 40.02
C ALA A 382 -14.52 22.89 38.78
N GLN A 383 -14.62 24.22 38.84
CA GLN A 383 -14.91 25.05 37.67
C GLN A 383 -13.85 24.88 36.58
N ALA A 384 -12.56 24.86 36.93
CA ALA A 384 -11.48 24.64 35.97
C ALA A 384 -11.54 23.26 35.29
N VAL A 385 -11.87 22.20 36.04
CA VAL A 385 -12.12 20.86 35.48
C VAL A 385 -13.34 20.85 34.56
N GLY A 386 -14.40 21.58 34.91
CA GLY A 386 -15.56 21.76 34.03
C GLY A 386 -15.22 22.46 32.70
N ILE A 387 -14.39 23.53 32.74
CA ILE A 387 -13.90 24.22 31.53
C ILE A 387 -13.07 23.27 30.67
N PHE A 388 -12.16 22.50 31.28
CA PHE A 388 -11.38 21.47 30.58
C PHE A 388 -12.28 20.48 29.86
N LEU A 389 -13.26 19.89 30.56
CA LEU A 389 -14.21 18.93 29.97
C LEU A 389 -15.06 19.55 28.85
N MET A 390 -15.45 20.82 28.96
CA MET A 390 -16.18 21.54 27.90
C MET A 390 -15.34 21.73 26.63
N GLY A 391 -14.03 22.00 26.77
CA GLY A 391 -13.12 22.05 25.62
C GLY A 391 -13.04 20.71 24.88
N TRP A 392 -12.98 19.60 25.63
CA TRP A 392 -13.00 18.26 25.05
C TRP A 392 -14.35 17.85 24.47
N PHE A 393 -15.47 18.31 25.03
CA PHE A 393 -16.79 18.15 24.42
C PHE A 393 -16.87 18.81 23.03
N ILE A 394 -16.33 20.04 22.87
CA ILE A 394 -16.31 20.71 21.56
C ILE A 394 -15.51 19.87 20.54
N PHE A 395 -14.35 19.33 20.94
CA PHE A 395 -13.58 18.44 20.07
C PHE A 395 -14.34 17.14 19.73
N ALA A 396 -14.89 16.46 20.75
CA ALA A 396 -15.64 15.22 20.58
C ALA A 396 -16.83 15.42 19.63
N PHE A 397 -17.61 16.47 19.80
CA PHE A 397 -18.76 16.80 18.98
C PHE A 397 -18.39 17.03 17.51
N LEU A 398 -17.28 17.72 17.24
CA LEU A 398 -16.76 17.89 15.88
C LEU A 398 -16.37 16.53 15.25
N MET A 399 -15.80 15.61 16.04
CA MET A 399 -15.52 14.24 15.57
C MET A 399 -16.81 13.43 15.37
N THR A 400 -17.83 13.62 16.20
CA THR A 400 -19.18 13.02 16.04
C THR A 400 -19.76 13.36 14.67
N LEU A 401 -19.65 14.62 14.21
CA LEU A 401 -20.09 15.03 12.87
C LEU A 401 -19.35 14.28 11.75
N CYS A 402 -18.06 14.00 11.92
CA CYS A 402 -17.29 13.19 10.96
C CYS A 402 -17.74 11.72 10.91
N THR A 403 -18.43 11.20 11.94
CA THR A 403 -18.95 9.82 11.96
C THR A 403 -20.33 9.64 11.29
N LEU A 404 -20.94 10.70 10.74
CA LEU A 404 -22.27 10.62 10.10
C LEU A 404 -22.34 9.69 8.87
N LYS A 405 -21.21 9.35 8.24
CA LYS A 405 -21.13 8.31 7.18
C LYS A 405 -20.53 6.97 7.65
N ALA A 406 -20.32 6.78 8.95
CA ALA A 406 -19.76 5.56 9.52
C ALA A 406 -20.84 4.51 9.82
N THR A 407 -20.48 3.48 10.60
CA THR A 407 -21.47 2.54 11.15
C THR A 407 -22.29 3.18 12.26
N VAL A 408 -23.53 2.71 12.46
CA VAL A 408 -24.41 3.17 13.54
C VAL A 408 -23.74 2.97 14.91
N ALA A 409 -23.04 1.85 15.12
CA ALA A 409 -22.33 1.58 16.37
C ALA A 409 -21.16 2.55 16.61
N PHE A 410 -20.51 3.05 15.56
CA PHE A 410 -19.42 4.02 15.66
C PHE A 410 -19.93 5.45 15.85
N PHE A 411 -21.06 5.80 15.22
CA PHE A 411 -21.76 7.06 15.48
C PHE A 411 -22.27 7.12 16.93
N LEU A 412 -22.92 6.06 17.42
CA LEU A 412 -23.44 5.99 18.80
C LEU A 412 -22.33 6.05 19.87
N LEU A 413 -21.13 5.52 19.57
CA LEU A 413 -19.95 5.65 20.45
C LEU A 413 -19.65 7.13 20.73
N PHE A 414 -19.58 7.94 19.66
CA PHE A 414 -19.25 9.35 19.74
C PHE A 414 -20.39 10.19 20.37
N VAL A 415 -21.65 9.91 20.04
CA VAL A 415 -22.80 10.54 20.72
C VAL A 415 -22.84 10.21 22.22
N SER A 416 -22.52 8.98 22.61
CA SER A 416 -22.42 8.59 24.03
C SER A 416 -21.25 9.31 24.73
N LEU A 417 -20.14 9.54 24.03
CA LEU A 417 -19.00 10.31 24.53
C LEU A 417 -19.34 11.79 24.73
N ASP A 418 -20.04 12.41 23.77
CA ASP A 418 -20.54 13.78 23.89
C ASP A 418 -21.43 13.95 25.13
N LEU A 419 -22.36 13.00 25.35
CA LEU A 419 -23.22 12.99 26.53
C LEU A 419 -22.42 12.78 27.82
N ALA A 420 -21.43 11.87 27.83
CA ALA A 420 -20.55 11.69 28.98
C ALA A 420 -19.82 13.00 29.37
N LEU A 421 -19.19 13.66 28.39
CA LEU A 421 -18.42 14.89 28.62
C LEU A 421 -19.30 16.06 29.06
N ILE A 422 -20.47 16.27 28.44
CA ILE A 422 -21.34 17.40 28.82
C ILE A 422 -22.00 17.21 30.19
N PHE A 423 -22.41 15.98 30.56
CA PHE A 423 -22.93 15.70 31.90
C PHE A 423 -21.84 15.77 32.98
N LEU A 424 -20.61 15.33 32.68
CA LEU A 424 -19.46 15.52 33.56
C LEU A 424 -19.15 17.00 33.76
N ALA A 425 -19.02 17.78 32.68
CA ALA A 425 -18.76 19.22 32.76
C ALA A 425 -19.84 19.94 33.59
N ALA A 426 -21.12 19.66 33.34
CA ALA A 426 -22.22 20.22 34.12
C ALA A 426 -22.22 19.77 35.59
N GLY A 427 -21.79 18.54 35.88
CA GLY A 427 -21.62 18.02 37.24
C GLY A 427 -20.52 18.76 38.01
N TYR A 428 -19.38 19.03 37.37
CA TYR A 428 -18.30 19.83 37.96
C TYR A 428 -18.67 21.31 38.11
N PHE A 429 -19.33 21.92 37.11
CA PHE A 429 -19.78 23.32 37.20
C PHE A 429 -20.82 23.59 38.30
N GLN A 430 -21.64 22.59 38.65
CA GLN A 430 -22.73 22.72 39.63
C GLN A 430 -22.46 21.98 40.94
N SER A 431 -21.26 21.39 41.11
CA SER A 431 -20.91 20.49 42.21
C SER A 431 -21.99 19.41 42.48
N ASN A 432 -22.62 18.89 41.41
CA ASN A 432 -23.84 18.10 41.46
C ASN A 432 -23.59 16.63 41.12
N SER A 433 -23.51 15.80 42.17
CA SER A 433 -23.24 14.36 42.06
C SER A 433 -24.23 13.59 41.18
N LYS A 434 -25.48 14.04 41.01
CA LYS A 434 -26.44 13.38 40.11
C LYS A 434 -26.05 13.53 38.64
N LEU A 435 -25.51 14.68 38.26
CA LEU A 435 -25.01 14.93 36.90
C LEU A 435 -23.70 14.17 36.66
N THR A 436 -22.80 14.15 37.65
CA THR A 436 -21.57 13.33 37.61
C THR A 436 -21.88 11.83 37.46
N ASN A 437 -22.87 11.31 38.20
CA ASN A 437 -23.35 9.93 38.05
C ASN A 437 -23.96 9.67 36.66
N ALA A 438 -24.72 10.62 36.09
CA ALA A 438 -25.27 10.51 34.74
C ALA A 438 -24.16 10.47 33.68
N GLY A 439 -23.15 11.34 33.80
CA GLY A 439 -21.94 11.29 32.97
C GLY A 439 -21.23 9.95 33.09
N GLY A 440 -21.12 9.40 34.30
CA GLY A 440 -20.59 8.06 34.54
C GLY A 440 -21.36 6.92 33.83
N ALA A 441 -22.69 7.00 33.79
CA ALA A 441 -23.51 6.04 33.05
C ALA A 441 -23.29 6.12 31.53
N PHE A 442 -23.07 7.31 30.99
CA PHE A 442 -22.64 7.49 29.60
C PHE A 442 -21.20 7.02 29.37
N CYS A 443 -20.26 7.21 30.32
CA CYS A 443 -18.92 6.63 30.22
C CYS A 443 -18.95 5.10 30.11
N ILE A 444 -19.80 4.41 30.90
CA ILE A 444 -20.03 2.96 30.78
C ILE A 444 -20.54 2.61 29.38
N SER A 445 -21.54 3.36 28.89
CA SER A 445 -22.17 3.13 27.58
C SER A 445 -21.17 3.32 26.43
N THR A 446 -20.36 4.37 26.48
CA THR A 446 -19.26 4.65 25.54
C THR A 446 -18.22 3.53 25.56
N GLY A 447 -17.83 3.06 26.74
CA GLY A 447 -16.90 1.93 26.87
C GLY A 447 -17.43 0.63 26.25
N LEU A 448 -18.71 0.30 26.47
CA LEU A 448 -19.31 -0.90 25.87
C LEU A 448 -19.43 -0.79 24.34
N LEU A 449 -19.86 0.35 23.83
CA LEU A 449 -19.94 0.62 22.38
C LEU A 449 -18.54 0.60 21.74
N GLY A 450 -17.54 1.14 22.40
CA GLY A 450 -16.18 1.20 21.88
C GLY A 450 -15.48 -0.16 21.90
N CYS A 451 -15.72 -0.98 22.93
CA CYS A 451 -15.33 -2.39 22.95
C CYS A 451 -15.99 -3.19 21.82
N TRP A 452 -17.25 -2.91 21.47
CA TRP A 452 -17.91 -3.53 20.31
C TRP A 452 -17.28 -3.13 18.97
N ASN A 453 -16.96 -1.84 18.79
CA ASN A 453 -16.27 -1.37 17.58
C ASN A 453 -14.82 -1.91 17.49
N GLY A 454 -14.10 -1.98 18.61
CA GLY A 454 -12.79 -2.62 18.70
C GLY A 454 -12.87 -4.11 18.35
N TYR A 455 -13.85 -4.83 18.90
CA TYR A 455 -14.08 -6.24 18.56
C TYR A 455 -14.37 -6.43 17.06
N ALA A 456 -15.25 -5.60 16.48
CA ALA A 456 -15.55 -5.63 15.05
C ALA A 456 -14.31 -5.38 14.17
N GLY A 457 -13.31 -4.62 14.66
CA GLY A 457 -12.04 -4.38 13.99
C GLY A 457 -10.99 -5.49 14.13
N VAL A 458 -11.11 -6.39 15.12
CA VAL A 458 -10.22 -7.57 15.30
C VAL A 458 -10.84 -8.86 14.75
N ALA A 459 -12.16 -8.98 14.79
CA ALA A 459 -12.89 -10.17 14.37
C ALA A 459 -12.73 -10.43 12.87
N SER A 460 -12.06 -11.53 12.52
CA SER A 460 -11.82 -11.95 11.14
C SER A 460 -12.21 -13.41 10.93
N PRO A 461 -12.43 -13.87 9.69
CA PRO A 461 -12.68 -15.28 9.40
C PRO A 461 -11.54 -16.22 9.80
N GLN A 462 -10.36 -15.69 10.10
CA GLN A 462 -9.19 -16.42 10.58
C GLN A 462 -9.11 -16.47 12.11
N SER A 463 -9.69 -15.49 12.83
CA SER A 463 -9.65 -15.40 14.29
C SER A 463 -10.94 -15.88 14.98
N THR A 464 -12.08 -15.91 14.28
CA THR A 464 -13.35 -16.36 14.88
C THR A 464 -14.34 -16.94 13.88
N TYR A 465 -15.39 -17.58 14.39
CA TYR A 465 -16.46 -18.17 13.59
C TYR A 465 -17.31 -17.09 12.91
N LYS A 466 -17.74 -17.33 11.65
CA LYS A 466 -18.48 -16.37 10.82
C LYS A 466 -19.73 -15.75 11.48
N TRP A 467 -20.41 -16.46 12.38
CA TRP A 467 -21.59 -15.98 13.10
C TRP A 467 -21.31 -14.98 14.23
N LEU A 468 -20.05 -14.86 14.67
CA LEU A 468 -19.61 -13.93 15.71
C LEU A 468 -19.02 -12.64 15.11
N ILE A 469 -18.68 -12.64 13.82
CA ILE A 469 -18.19 -11.45 13.12
C ILE A 469 -19.34 -10.43 12.99
N PRO A 470 -19.22 -9.22 13.56
CA PRO A 470 -20.29 -8.21 13.49
C PRO A 470 -20.60 -7.81 12.04
N LYS A 471 -21.89 -7.75 11.70
CA LYS A 471 -22.34 -7.13 10.45
C LYS A 471 -22.36 -5.61 10.61
N ALA A 472 -21.63 -4.90 9.75
CA ALA A 472 -21.64 -3.45 9.73
C ALA A 472 -23.02 -2.92 9.32
N VAL A 473 -23.72 -2.26 10.24
CA VAL A 473 -24.94 -1.48 9.95
C VAL A 473 -24.49 -0.04 9.73
N MET A 474 -24.67 0.47 8.51
CA MET A 474 -24.26 1.82 8.12
C MET A 474 -25.30 2.88 8.49
N MET A 475 -24.85 4.12 8.70
CA MET A 475 -25.74 5.27 8.89
C MET A 475 -26.62 5.52 7.63
N PRO A 476 -27.85 6.03 7.78
CA PRO A 476 -28.73 6.33 6.66
C PRO A 476 -28.08 7.27 5.63
N GLY A 477 -28.05 6.86 4.37
CA GLY A 477 -27.44 7.65 3.29
C GLY A 477 -25.91 7.52 3.16
N ALA A 478 -25.21 6.77 4.03
CA ALA A 478 -23.76 6.56 3.93
C ALA A 478 -23.32 5.82 2.64
N HIS A 479 -24.24 5.13 1.97
CA HIS A 479 -24.01 4.45 0.68
C HIS A 479 -24.13 5.39 -0.55
N LYS A 480 -24.31 6.70 -0.34
CA LYS A 480 -24.31 7.77 -1.36
C LYS A 480 -23.14 8.72 -1.13
#